data_AF-A0A3D5QZT0-F1
#
_entry.id   AF-A0A3D5QZT0-F1
#
_cell.length_a   1.000
_cell.length_b   1.000
_cell.length_c   1.000
_cell.angle_alpha   90.00
_cell.angle_beta   90.00
_cell.angle_gamma   90.00
#
_symmetry.space_group_name_H-M   'P 1'
#
loop_
_entity.id
_entity.type
_entity.pdbx_description
1 polymer ?
#
loop_
_entity_poly.entity_id
_entity_poly.type
_entity_poly.pdbx_seq_one_letter_code
_entity_poly.pdbx_strand_id
1 'polypeptide(L)'
;PFVELYFNERLVKYPLSFLGHLAVLVNGKVFNFSHWMNENEAMSPEEYFFRPALGEFAPDPASGRDNTGDPQRPYYDKFGRLFMRTIHVLSITGLDEAKLSQFFLGELKKIRSTPPDPKEPGKYRDFHILTRSCATIIRDGFQALGFANVRGVFPRDLFVSMAYFFLKQLRQPNIQASLHTLPQLIVPEAAPSAMPPLLNPRNRFRFRTLRKNIMPDTSGIYG
;
A
#
# COMPACT_ATOMS: atom_id res chain seq x y z
N PRO A 1 -8.09 18.57 6.32
CA PRO A 1 -7.03 17.65 6.79
C PRO A 1 -7.52 16.20 6.88
N PHE A 2 -6.88 15.31 6.12
CA PHE A 2 -7.23 13.89 6.05
C PHE A 2 -5.98 13.03 5.82
N VAL A 3 -6.02 11.82 6.35
CA VAL A 3 -5.04 10.76 6.14
C VAL A 3 -5.72 9.66 5.36
N GLU A 4 -5.06 9.15 4.32
CA GLU A 4 -5.58 7.99 3.59
C GLU A 4 -4.61 6.82 3.64
N LEU A 5 -5.14 5.64 3.94
CA LEU A 5 -4.42 4.39 3.78
C LEU A 5 -4.82 3.75 2.46
N TYR A 6 -3.82 3.50 1.61
CA TYR A 6 -3.99 2.89 0.30
C TYR A 6 -3.53 1.43 0.34
N PHE A 7 -4.50 0.51 0.31
CA PHE A 7 -4.23 -0.90 0.10
C PHE A 7 -4.32 -1.25 -1.37
N ASN A 8 -3.17 -1.57 -1.94
CA ASN A 8 -3.05 -1.96 -3.32
C ASN A 8 -3.11 -3.48 -3.42
N GLU A 9 -3.91 -3.95 -4.38
CA GLU A 9 -4.00 -5.37 -4.70
C GLU A 9 -2.68 -5.98 -5.19
N ARG A 10 -2.62 -7.31 -5.25
CA ARG A 10 -1.44 -8.01 -5.77
C ARG A 10 -1.42 -7.96 -7.28
N LEU A 11 -0.22 -7.81 -7.84
CA LEU A 11 0.03 -8.03 -9.26
C LEU A 11 0.10 -9.55 -9.50
N VAL A 12 -0.73 -10.08 -10.40
CA VAL A 12 -0.86 -11.53 -10.59
C VAL A 12 0.42 -12.18 -11.12
N LYS A 13 1.16 -11.47 -11.97
CA LYS A 13 2.42 -11.94 -12.58
C LYS A 13 3.65 -11.81 -11.68
N TYR A 14 3.54 -11.15 -10.52
CA TYR A 14 4.68 -10.82 -9.67
C TYR A 14 4.57 -11.49 -8.29
N PRO A 15 5.35 -12.55 -8.04
CA PRO A 15 5.29 -13.28 -6.77
C PRO A 15 5.59 -12.40 -5.55
N LEU A 16 6.49 -11.44 -5.67
CA LEU A 16 6.83 -10.49 -4.58
C LEU A 16 5.65 -9.59 -4.20
N SER A 17 4.66 -9.44 -5.09
CA SER A 17 3.43 -8.69 -4.84
C SER A 17 2.35 -9.53 -4.15
N PHE A 18 2.57 -10.82 -3.87
CA PHE A 18 1.53 -11.76 -3.43
C PHE A 18 0.66 -11.29 -2.25
N LEU A 19 1.24 -10.56 -1.30
CA LEU A 19 0.52 -10.04 -0.12
C LEU A 19 -0.11 -8.65 -0.34
N GLY A 20 -0.02 -8.10 -1.54
CA GLY A 20 -0.38 -6.72 -1.87
C GLY A 20 0.63 -5.72 -1.32
N HIS A 21 0.21 -4.45 -1.25
CA HIS A 21 1.08 -3.36 -0.80
C HIS A 21 0.30 -2.27 -0.07
N LEU A 22 0.93 -1.57 0.87
CA LEU A 22 0.36 -0.40 1.53
C LEU A 22 1.18 0.85 1.23
N ALA A 23 0.47 1.94 1.00
CA ALA A 23 1.00 3.30 1.05
C ALA A 23 0.07 4.16 1.93
N VAL A 24 0.55 5.32 2.37
CA VAL A 24 -0.23 6.22 3.20
C VAL A 24 -0.06 7.67 2.73
N LEU A 25 -1.17 8.35 2.48
CA LEU A 25 -1.22 9.78 2.21
C LEU A 25 -1.33 10.54 3.54
N VAL A 26 -0.37 11.42 3.80
CA VAL A 26 -0.37 12.32 4.95
C VAL A 26 0.20 13.66 4.52
N ASN A 27 -0.46 14.76 4.87
CA ASN A 27 0.01 16.12 4.60
C ASN A 27 0.36 16.33 3.10
N GLY A 28 -0.52 15.86 2.22
CA GLY A 28 -0.37 15.99 0.77
C GLY A 28 0.70 15.11 0.11
N LYS A 29 1.35 14.20 0.86
CA LYS A 29 2.36 13.28 0.31
C LYS A 29 1.99 11.83 0.54
N VAL A 30 2.15 11.01 -0.49
CA VAL A 30 2.02 9.56 -0.40
C VAL A 30 3.37 8.97 -0.02
N PHE A 31 3.44 8.40 1.18
CA PHE A 31 4.59 7.68 1.69
C PHE A 31 4.52 6.22 1.23
N ASN A 32 5.53 5.82 0.47
CA ASN A 32 5.71 4.46 -0.02
C ASN A 32 6.97 3.85 0.60
N PHE A 33 6.84 2.64 1.16
CA PHE A 33 7.96 1.92 1.76
C PHE A 33 8.11 0.55 1.10
N SER A 34 9.30 0.18 0.63
CA SER A 34 9.50 -1.06 -0.12
C SER A 34 10.80 -1.74 0.27
N HIS A 35 10.93 -3.00 -0.14
CA HIS A 35 12.18 -3.74 -0.15
C HIS A 35 13.21 -3.19 -1.16
N TRP A 36 12.79 -2.38 -2.15
CA TRP A 36 13.71 -1.69 -3.06
C TRP A 36 14.03 -0.27 -2.58
N MET A 37 15.30 0.10 -2.49
CA MET A 37 15.73 1.42 -2.01
C MET A 37 15.12 2.57 -2.81
N ASN A 38 15.09 2.44 -4.13
CA ASN A 38 14.58 3.44 -5.07
C ASN A 38 13.04 3.53 -5.13
N GLU A 39 12.32 2.79 -4.29
CA GLU A 39 10.88 2.89 -4.13
C GLU A 39 10.50 3.49 -2.76
N ASN A 40 11.47 3.72 -1.87
CA ASN A 40 11.23 4.34 -0.56
C ASN A 40 11.17 5.87 -0.69
N GLU A 41 9.98 6.37 -0.98
CA GLU A 41 9.73 7.74 -1.42
C GLU A 41 8.52 8.36 -0.73
N ALA A 42 8.54 9.70 -0.64
CA ALA A 42 7.35 10.51 -0.39
C ALA A 42 7.08 11.29 -1.67
N MET A 43 5.99 10.99 -2.34
CA MET A 43 5.65 11.50 -3.67
C MET A 43 4.30 12.20 -3.66
N SER A 44 3.97 12.94 -4.73
CA SER A 44 2.62 13.50 -4.85
C SER A 44 1.59 12.39 -5.15
N PRO A 45 0.29 12.60 -4.87
CA PRO A 45 -0.75 11.66 -5.28
C PRO A 45 -0.73 11.40 -6.79
N GLU A 46 -0.49 12.42 -7.60
CA GLU A 46 -0.43 12.31 -9.07
C GLU A 46 0.69 11.37 -9.51
N GLU A 47 1.88 11.51 -8.92
CA GLU A 47 2.99 10.60 -9.17
C GLU A 47 2.68 9.18 -8.69
N TYR A 48 2.06 9.04 -7.52
CA TYR A 48 1.72 7.72 -6.99
C TYR A 48 0.69 6.99 -7.86
N PHE A 49 -0.36 7.69 -8.31
CA PHE A 49 -1.48 7.09 -9.03
C PHE A 49 -1.24 6.99 -10.54
N PHE A 50 -0.55 7.96 -11.15
CA PHE A 50 -0.54 8.15 -12.61
C PHE A 50 0.85 8.32 -13.23
N ARG A 51 1.96 8.09 -12.49
CA ARG A 51 3.31 8.16 -13.06
C ARG A 51 3.42 7.36 -14.38
N PRO A 52 3.92 7.98 -15.47
CA PRO A 52 4.10 7.29 -16.74
C PRO A 52 5.08 6.12 -16.65
N ALA A 53 4.96 5.22 -17.61
CA ALA A 53 5.91 4.16 -17.88
C ALA A 53 7.34 4.68 -18.10
N LEU A 54 8.33 4.10 -17.43
CA LEU A 54 9.75 4.34 -17.71
C LEU A 54 10.36 3.31 -18.68
N GLY A 55 9.56 2.37 -19.20
CA GLY A 55 10.00 1.28 -20.09
C GLY A 55 8.85 0.36 -20.51
N GLU A 56 9.17 -0.83 -21.02
CA GLU A 56 8.16 -1.83 -21.38
C GLU A 56 7.51 -2.45 -20.15
N PHE A 57 6.18 -2.53 -20.17
CA PHE A 57 5.38 -3.00 -19.06
C PHE A 57 5.12 -4.51 -19.15
N ALA A 58 6.18 -5.26 -18.91
CA ALA A 58 6.13 -6.69 -18.69
C ALA A 58 7.32 -7.09 -17.81
N PRO A 59 7.24 -8.18 -17.05
CA PRO A 59 8.46 -8.84 -16.64
C PRO A 59 9.23 -9.26 -17.90
N ASP A 60 10.55 -9.23 -17.84
CA ASP A 60 11.40 -9.73 -18.91
C ASP A 60 10.96 -11.15 -19.32
N PRO A 61 10.67 -11.38 -20.62
CA PRO A 61 10.17 -12.67 -21.09
C PRO A 61 11.08 -13.85 -20.73
N ALA A 62 12.40 -13.62 -20.61
CA ALA A 62 13.36 -14.66 -20.29
C ALA A 62 13.41 -14.99 -18.78
N SER A 63 13.43 -13.95 -17.93
CA SER A 63 13.64 -14.13 -16.48
C SER A 63 12.38 -14.02 -15.62
N GLY A 64 11.30 -13.45 -16.15
CA GLY A 64 10.07 -13.18 -15.41
C GLY A 64 10.22 -12.06 -14.36
N ARG A 65 11.23 -11.18 -14.48
CA ARG A 65 11.59 -10.14 -13.50
C ARG A 65 11.90 -8.81 -14.18
N ASP A 66 12.11 -7.76 -13.39
CA ASP A 66 12.69 -6.51 -13.86
C ASP A 66 14.05 -6.80 -14.52
N ASN A 67 14.29 -6.22 -15.70
CA ASN A 67 15.53 -6.39 -16.43
C ASN A 67 15.89 -5.10 -17.15
N THR A 68 17.01 -4.51 -16.78
CA THR A 68 17.56 -3.29 -17.39
C THR A 68 18.85 -3.57 -18.16
N GLY A 69 19.11 -4.84 -18.49
CA GLY A 69 20.29 -5.26 -19.24
C GLY A 69 20.26 -4.80 -20.69
N ASP A 70 19.07 -4.53 -21.25
CA ASP A 70 18.89 -3.82 -22.51
C ASP A 70 18.44 -2.36 -22.22
N PRO A 71 19.32 -1.36 -22.41
CA PRO A 71 18.98 0.04 -22.22
C PRO A 71 17.93 0.57 -23.21
N GLN A 72 17.74 -0.07 -24.37
CA GLN A 72 16.72 0.31 -25.35
C GLN A 72 15.36 -0.29 -25.04
N ARG A 73 15.33 -1.37 -24.26
CA ARG A 73 14.10 -2.09 -23.88
C ARG A 73 14.11 -2.50 -22.41
N PRO A 74 14.16 -1.52 -21.49
CA PRO A 74 14.20 -1.86 -20.08
C PRO A 74 12.80 -2.29 -19.61
N TYR A 75 12.75 -3.39 -18.87
CA TYR A 75 11.56 -3.91 -18.21
C TYR A 75 11.51 -3.36 -16.78
N TYR A 76 10.65 -2.36 -16.54
CA TYR A 76 10.49 -1.68 -15.24
C TYR A 76 9.09 -1.88 -14.66
N ASP A 77 8.96 -1.89 -13.33
CA ASP A 77 7.68 -1.92 -12.59
C ASP A 77 7.30 -0.56 -11.94
N LYS A 78 7.77 0.57 -12.51
CA LYS A 78 7.56 1.92 -11.95
C LYS A 78 6.50 2.73 -12.69
N PHE A 79 5.24 2.30 -12.57
CA PHE A 79 4.08 3.03 -13.10
C PHE A 79 3.19 3.53 -11.97
N GLY A 80 2.32 4.47 -12.31
CA GLY A 80 1.20 4.90 -11.50
C GLY A 80 0.35 3.71 -11.07
N ARG A 81 0.06 3.61 -9.77
CA ARG A 81 -0.54 2.42 -9.16
C ARG A 81 -1.92 2.09 -9.72
N LEU A 82 -2.68 3.07 -10.24
CA LEU A 82 -4.00 2.82 -10.81
C LEU A 82 -3.95 2.09 -12.15
N PHE A 83 -2.89 2.22 -12.95
CA PHE A 83 -2.76 1.40 -14.16
C PHE A 83 -2.52 -0.08 -13.84
N MET A 84 -1.91 -0.34 -12.69
CA MET A 84 -1.43 -1.67 -12.33
C MET A 84 -2.39 -2.41 -11.39
N ARG A 85 -3.18 -1.68 -10.58
CA ARG A 85 -3.88 -2.25 -9.42
C ARG A 85 -5.15 -1.48 -9.08
N THR A 86 -6.14 -2.23 -8.64
CA THR A 86 -7.24 -1.67 -7.83
C THR A 86 -6.69 -1.28 -6.46
N ILE A 87 -7.10 -0.12 -5.96
CA ILE A 87 -6.66 0.44 -4.67
C ILE A 87 -7.87 0.61 -3.77
N HIS A 88 -7.80 0.02 -2.58
CA HIS A 88 -8.80 0.16 -1.53
C HIS A 88 -8.35 1.27 -0.59
N VAL A 89 -9.22 2.24 -0.34
CA VAL A 89 -8.88 3.48 0.37
C VAL A 89 -9.65 3.57 1.66
N LEU A 90 -8.93 3.72 2.77
CA LEU A 90 -9.48 4.14 4.07
C LEU A 90 -9.11 5.60 4.29
N SER A 91 -10.09 6.49 4.21
CA SER A 91 -9.93 7.92 4.47
C SER A 91 -10.30 8.22 5.91
N ILE A 92 -9.46 8.98 6.61
CA ILE A 92 -9.60 9.30 8.04
C ILE A 92 -9.38 10.79 8.24
N THR A 93 -10.33 11.48 8.85
CA THR A 93 -10.22 12.89 9.22
C THR A 93 -10.00 13.03 10.72
N GLY A 94 -9.44 14.17 11.15
CA GLY A 94 -9.25 14.48 12.58
C GLY A 94 -7.98 13.89 13.21
N LEU A 95 -7.05 13.38 12.41
CA LEU A 95 -5.74 12.93 12.87
C LEU A 95 -4.72 14.08 12.90
N ASP A 96 -3.71 13.98 13.78
CA ASP A 96 -2.54 14.87 13.77
C ASP A 96 -1.60 14.49 12.61
N GLU A 97 -1.87 15.09 11.45
CA GLU A 97 -1.08 14.89 10.23
C GLU A 97 0.37 15.33 10.38
N ALA A 98 0.65 16.37 11.16
CA ALA A 98 2.00 16.89 11.31
C ALA A 98 2.88 15.88 12.03
N LYS A 99 2.39 15.34 13.15
CA LYS A 99 3.09 14.29 13.90
C LYS A 99 3.28 13.03 13.07
N LEU A 100 2.25 12.61 12.33
CA LEU A 100 2.32 11.40 11.50
C LEU A 100 3.25 11.57 10.30
N SER A 101 3.21 12.72 9.64
CA SER A 101 4.12 13.08 8.54
C SER A 101 5.58 13.13 9.02
N GLN A 102 5.83 13.75 10.18
CA GLN A 102 7.16 13.79 10.79
C GLN A 102 7.69 12.38 11.08
N PHE A 103 6.83 11.49 11.59
CA PHE A 103 7.21 10.09 11.80
C PHE A 103 7.65 9.43 10.48
N PHE A 104 6.83 9.47 9.43
CA PHE A 104 7.15 8.81 8.16
C PHE A 104 8.35 9.43 7.43
N LEU A 105 8.55 10.74 7.54
CA LEU A 105 9.78 11.39 7.05
C LEU A 105 11.03 10.90 7.81
N GLY A 106 10.91 10.72 9.13
CA GLY A 106 11.97 10.12 9.95
C GLY A 106 12.31 8.69 9.50
N GLU A 107 11.29 7.90 9.19
CA GLU A 107 11.46 6.53 8.68
C GLU A 107 12.13 6.49 7.31
N LEU A 108 11.73 7.37 6.39
CA LEU A 108 12.40 7.51 5.09
C LEU A 108 13.86 7.94 5.24
N LYS A 109 14.16 8.86 6.15
CA LYS A 109 15.54 9.29 6.44
C LYS A 109 16.39 8.12 6.91
N LYS A 110 15.87 7.30 7.85
CA LYS A 110 16.56 6.10 8.34
C LYS A 110 16.84 5.10 7.22
N ILE A 111 15.84 4.82 6.39
CA ILE A 111 15.97 3.89 5.26
C ILE A 111 17.04 4.40 4.29
N ARG A 112 16.98 5.68 3.89
CA ARG A 112 17.93 6.29 2.95
C ARG A 112 19.36 6.35 3.50
N SER A 113 19.53 6.44 4.82
CA SER A 113 20.85 6.39 5.47
C SER A 113 21.37 4.96 5.69
N THR A 114 20.59 3.94 5.36
CA THR A 114 21.01 2.55 5.53
C THR A 114 22.10 2.23 4.50
N PRO A 115 23.27 1.70 4.92
CA PRO A 115 24.31 1.31 3.99
C PRO A 115 23.80 0.27 2.98
N PRO A 116 24.28 0.31 1.72
CA PRO A 116 23.89 -0.68 0.71
C PRO A 116 24.17 -2.12 1.17
N ASP A 117 23.32 -3.05 0.75
CA ASP A 117 23.61 -4.48 0.91
C ASP A 117 24.75 -4.88 -0.04
N PRO A 118 25.84 -5.50 0.43
CA PRO A 118 26.96 -5.91 -0.43
C PRO A 118 26.58 -6.90 -1.53
N LYS A 119 25.54 -7.73 -1.31
CA LYS A 119 25.07 -8.73 -2.27
C LYS A 119 23.99 -8.16 -3.20
N GLU A 120 23.13 -7.28 -2.68
CA GLU A 120 22.02 -6.69 -3.44
C GLU A 120 21.89 -5.17 -3.19
N PRO A 121 22.81 -4.33 -3.75
CA PRO A 121 22.89 -2.90 -3.41
C PRO A 121 21.62 -2.08 -3.64
N GLY A 122 20.74 -2.54 -4.54
CA GLY A 122 19.44 -1.91 -4.82
C GLY A 122 18.37 -2.19 -3.76
N LYS A 123 18.55 -3.21 -2.91
CA LYS A 123 17.57 -3.57 -1.88
C LYS A 123 17.83 -2.82 -0.58
N TYR A 124 16.74 -2.52 0.11
CA TYR A 124 16.78 -2.01 1.47
C TYR A 124 17.26 -3.13 2.40
N ARG A 125 18.53 -3.06 2.78
CA ARG A 125 19.23 -4.08 3.58
C ARG A 125 18.48 -4.52 4.84
N ASP A 126 17.86 -3.57 5.54
CA ASP A 126 17.19 -3.84 6.81
C ASP A 126 15.69 -4.17 6.62
N PHE A 127 15.23 -4.39 5.37
CA PHE A 127 13.86 -4.81 5.08
C PHE A 127 13.56 -6.18 5.69
N HIS A 128 12.40 -6.31 6.32
CA HIS A 128 11.93 -7.58 6.82
C HIS A 128 10.40 -7.61 6.83
N ILE A 129 9.81 -8.63 6.19
CA ILE A 129 8.36 -8.66 5.95
C ILE A 129 7.53 -8.59 7.25
N LEU A 130 8.06 -9.14 8.35
CA LEU A 130 7.35 -9.23 9.62
C LEU A 130 7.57 -8.04 10.58
N THR A 131 8.64 -7.28 10.39
CA THR A 131 9.10 -6.31 11.39
C THR A 131 9.49 -4.96 10.79
N ARG A 132 9.79 -4.91 9.49
CA ARG A 132 10.29 -3.73 8.78
C ARG A 132 9.84 -3.71 7.31
N SER A 133 8.56 -3.45 7.11
CA SER A 133 7.83 -3.49 5.84
C SER A 133 6.85 -2.33 5.76
N CYS A 134 6.22 -2.09 4.59
CA CYS A 134 5.20 -1.03 4.45
C CYS A 134 4.12 -1.11 5.52
N ALA A 135 3.58 -2.30 5.76
CA ALA A 135 2.55 -2.50 6.76
C ALA A 135 3.05 -2.20 8.18
N THR A 136 4.21 -2.73 8.59
CA THR A 136 4.70 -2.53 9.95
C THR A 136 5.13 -1.08 10.22
N ILE A 137 5.78 -0.42 9.25
CA ILE A 137 6.13 1.00 9.35
C ILE A 137 4.88 1.86 9.51
N ILE A 138 3.86 1.63 8.67
CA ILE A 138 2.59 2.36 8.75
C ILE A 138 1.92 2.11 10.10
N ARG A 139 1.80 0.85 10.52
CA ARG A 139 1.27 0.48 11.84
C ARG A 139 1.96 1.26 12.95
N ASP A 140 3.29 1.28 12.95
CA ASP A 140 4.08 1.92 14.00
C ASP A 140 3.86 3.44 14.02
N GLY A 141 3.65 4.07 12.87
CA GLY A 141 3.27 5.48 12.78
C GLY A 141 1.92 5.77 13.45
N PHE A 142 0.90 4.93 13.20
CA PHE A 142 -0.39 5.05 13.88
C PHE A 142 -0.29 4.76 15.38
N GLN A 143 0.56 3.82 15.80
CA GLN A 143 0.80 3.56 17.23
C GLN A 143 1.50 4.74 17.91
N ALA A 144 2.48 5.37 17.25
CA ALA A 144 3.14 6.59 17.74
C ALA A 144 2.19 7.79 17.87
N LEU A 145 1.09 7.78 17.11
CA LEU A 145 0.01 8.75 17.21
C LEU A 145 -0.97 8.45 18.37
N GLY A 146 -0.84 7.30 19.05
CA GLY A 146 -1.66 6.92 20.20
C GLY A 146 -2.63 5.76 19.93
N PHE A 147 -2.69 5.23 18.70
CA PHE A 147 -3.56 4.11 18.35
C PHE A 147 -2.90 2.75 18.63
N ALA A 148 -2.53 2.48 19.89
CA ALA A 148 -1.81 1.27 20.31
C ALA A 148 -2.49 -0.07 19.92
N ASN A 149 -3.80 -0.05 19.68
CA ASN A 149 -4.57 -1.23 19.28
C ASN A 149 -4.55 -1.53 17.78
N VAL A 150 -3.92 -0.68 16.96
CA VAL A 150 -3.69 -0.96 15.54
C VAL A 150 -2.68 -2.10 15.41
N ARG A 151 -3.14 -3.22 14.86
CA ARG A 151 -2.36 -4.46 14.70
C ARG A 151 -2.45 -4.97 13.27
N GLY A 152 -1.43 -5.69 12.85
CA GLY A 152 -1.30 -6.23 11.51
C GLY A 152 0.15 -6.18 11.07
N VAL A 153 0.56 -7.17 10.29
CA VAL A 153 1.93 -7.29 9.78
C VAL A 153 1.92 -7.38 8.26
N PHE A 154 0.84 -7.91 7.68
CA PHE A 154 0.65 -7.99 6.25
C PHE A 154 -0.28 -6.88 5.74
N PRO A 155 -0.08 -6.39 4.50
CA PRO A 155 -0.82 -5.28 3.92
C PRO A 155 -2.34 -5.38 4.08
N ARG A 156 -2.96 -6.45 3.57
CA ARG A 156 -4.41 -6.65 3.63
C ARG A 156 -4.93 -6.79 5.06
N ASP A 157 -4.18 -7.51 5.90
CA ASP A 157 -4.55 -7.74 7.28
C ASP A 157 -4.53 -6.46 8.12
N LEU A 158 -3.52 -5.62 7.93
CA LEU A 158 -3.45 -4.32 8.58
C LEU A 158 -4.57 -3.40 8.09
N PHE A 159 -4.79 -3.31 6.77
CA PHE A 159 -5.85 -2.50 6.19
C PHE A 159 -7.23 -2.85 6.77
N VAL A 160 -7.59 -4.13 6.78
CA VAL A 160 -8.87 -4.59 7.34
C VAL A 160 -8.96 -4.32 8.84
N SER A 161 -7.87 -4.52 9.58
CA SER A 161 -7.85 -4.23 11.02
C SER A 161 -8.06 -2.74 11.30
N MET A 162 -7.38 -1.86 10.56
CA MET A 162 -7.51 -0.41 10.69
C MET A 162 -8.88 0.08 10.27
N ALA A 163 -9.38 -0.37 9.12
CA ALA A 163 -10.72 -0.01 8.65
C ALA A 163 -11.79 -0.40 9.68
N TYR A 164 -11.71 -1.61 10.22
CA TYR A 164 -12.63 -2.05 11.27
C TYR A 164 -12.51 -1.20 12.55
N PHE A 165 -11.29 -0.89 12.97
CA PHE A 165 -11.07 -0.05 14.15
C PHE A 165 -11.69 1.33 13.97
N PHE A 166 -11.33 2.06 12.92
CA PHE A 166 -11.78 3.43 12.69
C PHE A 166 -13.28 3.54 12.37
N LEU A 167 -13.86 2.58 11.67
CA LEU A 167 -15.28 2.63 11.28
C LEU A 167 -16.25 2.08 12.33
N LYS A 168 -15.80 1.18 13.22
CA LYS A 168 -16.72 0.42 14.09
C LYS A 168 -16.34 0.42 15.57
N GLN A 169 -15.08 0.62 15.91
CA GLN A 169 -14.62 0.53 17.31
C GLN A 169 -14.30 1.89 17.92
N LEU A 170 -13.65 2.77 17.16
CA LEU A 170 -13.27 4.09 17.63
C LEU A 170 -14.53 4.94 17.83
N ARG A 171 -14.67 5.50 19.04
CA ARG A 171 -15.81 6.35 19.43
C ARG A 171 -15.39 7.79 19.71
N GLN A 172 -14.39 8.29 18.98
CA GLN A 172 -13.93 9.67 19.11
C GLN A 172 -14.72 10.55 18.12
N PRO A 173 -15.55 11.49 18.59
CA PRO A 173 -16.47 12.24 17.72
C PRO A 173 -15.75 13.15 16.71
N ASN A 174 -14.51 13.54 17.02
CA ASN A 174 -13.65 14.35 16.18
C ASN A 174 -12.89 13.56 15.11
N ILE A 175 -12.97 12.21 15.11
CA ILE A 175 -12.34 11.35 14.10
C ILE A 175 -13.43 10.65 13.31
N GLN A 176 -13.41 10.85 11.99
CA GLN A 176 -14.34 10.20 11.08
C GLN A 176 -13.56 9.37 10.07
N ALA A 177 -14.16 8.30 9.58
CA ALA A 177 -13.55 7.46 8.56
C ALA A 177 -14.56 7.01 7.51
N SER A 178 -14.06 6.75 6.30
CA SER A 178 -14.83 6.20 5.18
C SER A 178 -13.99 5.21 4.40
N LEU A 179 -14.67 4.31 3.67
CA LEU A 179 -14.04 3.36 2.77
C LEU A 179 -14.56 3.59 1.35
N HIS A 180 -13.66 3.60 0.37
CA HIS A 180 -13.99 3.57 -1.04
C HIS A 180 -12.94 2.79 -1.82
N THR A 181 -13.15 2.64 -3.12
CA THR A 181 -12.24 1.90 -4.01
C THR A 181 -11.95 2.72 -5.24
N LEU A 182 -10.68 2.74 -5.64
CA LEU A 182 -10.22 3.28 -6.90
C LEU A 182 -9.96 2.10 -7.84
N PRO A 183 -10.80 1.88 -8.87
CA PRO A 183 -10.66 0.76 -9.78
C PRO A 183 -9.38 0.88 -10.61
N GLN A 184 -8.78 -0.25 -10.95
CA GLN A 184 -7.68 -0.30 -11.91
C GLN A 184 -8.11 0.29 -13.26
N LEU A 185 -7.27 1.13 -13.84
CA LEU A 185 -7.36 1.55 -15.23
C LEU A 185 -6.86 0.41 -16.11
N ILE A 186 -7.77 -0.20 -16.87
CA ILE A 186 -7.44 -1.36 -17.71
C ILE A 186 -6.70 -0.87 -18.96
N VAL A 187 -5.47 -1.35 -19.13
CA VAL A 187 -4.63 -1.10 -20.31
C VAL A 187 -4.06 -2.44 -20.79
N PRO A 188 -3.83 -2.63 -22.11
CA PRO A 188 -3.32 -3.90 -22.66
C PRO A 188 -2.04 -4.42 -22.01
N GLU A 189 -1.23 -3.51 -21.51
CA GLU A 189 0.07 -3.77 -20.92
C GLU A 189 -0.03 -4.28 -19.46
N ALA A 190 -1.14 -4.01 -18.77
CA ALA A 190 -1.38 -4.44 -17.39
C ALA A 190 -2.29 -5.68 -17.35
N ALA A 191 -1.83 -6.74 -16.68
CA ALA A 191 -2.78 -7.74 -16.22
C ALA A 191 -3.70 -7.15 -15.12
N PRO A 192 -4.98 -7.56 -15.06
CA PRO A 192 -5.84 -7.22 -13.94
C PRO A 192 -5.21 -7.65 -12.60
N SER A 193 -5.28 -6.78 -11.60
CA SER A 193 -4.87 -7.11 -10.24
C SER A 193 -5.80 -8.13 -9.62
N ALA A 194 -5.33 -8.76 -8.54
CA ALA A 194 -6.15 -9.66 -7.76
C ALA A 194 -6.06 -9.31 -6.29
N MET A 195 -7.16 -9.54 -5.57
CA MET A 195 -7.20 -9.41 -4.12
C MET A 195 -6.21 -10.41 -3.46
N PRO A 196 -5.24 -9.94 -2.65
CA PRO A 196 -4.34 -10.78 -1.86
C PRO A 196 -5.09 -11.63 -0.82
N PRO A 197 -4.55 -12.75 -0.31
CA PRO A 197 -5.22 -13.50 0.75
C PRO A 197 -5.31 -12.72 2.08
N LEU A 198 -6.34 -13.02 2.89
CA LEU A 198 -6.39 -12.65 4.31
C LEU A 198 -5.80 -13.78 5.14
N LEU A 199 -4.64 -13.51 5.76
CA LEU A 199 -3.91 -14.51 6.51
C LEU A 199 -4.37 -14.58 7.97
N ASN A 200 -4.85 -13.48 8.55
CA ASN A 200 -5.40 -13.49 9.91
C ASN A 200 -6.88 -13.92 9.91
N PRO A 201 -7.26 -15.02 10.59
CA PRO A 201 -8.65 -15.46 10.66
C PRO A 201 -9.60 -14.43 11.28
N ARG A 202 -9.13 -13.65 12.28
CA ARG A 202 -9.96 -12.58 12.90
C ARG A 202 -10.29 -11.49 11.88
N ASN A 203 -9.38 -11.20 10.96
CA ASN A 203 -9.64 -10.22 9.91
C ASN A 203 -10.63 -10.72 8.86
N ARG A 204 -10.78 -12.04 8.66
CA ARG A 204 -11.86 -12.57 7.82
C ARG A 204 -13.24 -12.21 8.38
N PHE A 205 -13.40 -12.32 9.70
CA PHE A 205 -14.63 -11.90 10.38
C PHE A 205 -14.85 -10.38 10.24
N ARG A 206 -13.83 -9.57 10.59
CA ARG A 206 -13.90 -8.11 10.46
C ARG A 206 -14.24 -7.65 9.05
N PHE A 207 -13.62 -8.25 8.04
CA PHE A 207 -13.89 -7.96 6.63
C PHE A 207 -15.35 -8.24 6.25
N ARG A 208 -15.93 -9.36 6.72
CA ARG A 208 -17.36 -9.65 6.53
C ARG A 208 -18.25 -8.60 7.18
N THR A 209 -17.91 -8.13 8.39
CA THR A 209 -18.64 -7.06 9.07
C THR A 209 -18.57 -5.73 8.32
N LEU A 210 -17.40 -5.39 7.76
CA LEU A 210 -17.22 -4.19 6.96
C LEU A 210 -18.07 -4.22 5.68
N ARG A 211 -18.07 -5.34 4.93
CA ARG A 211 -18.87 -5.49 3.70
C ARG A 211 -20.36 -5.22 3.92
N LYS A 212 -20.94 -5.78 4.99
CA LYS A 212 -22.36 -5.60 5.32
C LYS A 212 -22.78 -4.16 5.61
N ASN A 213 -21.82 -3.29 5.92
CA ASN A 213 -22.07 -1.90 6.34
C ASN A 213 -21.64 -0.86 5.30
N ILE A 214 -20.89 -1.26 4.27
CA ILE A 214 -20.37 -0.37 3.21
C ILE A 214 -21.06 -0.65 1.88
N MET A 215 -21.65 -1.83 1.72
CA MET A 215 -22.58 -2.15 0.63
C MET A 215 -23.90 -2.57 1.28
N PRO A 216 -24.97 -1.75 1.25
CA PRO A 216 -26.30 -2.34 1.27
C PRO A 216 -26.38 -3.29 0.07
N ASP A 217 -27.06 -4.40 0.27
CA ASP A 217 -27.11 -5.54 -0.66
C ASP A 217 -27.19 -5.10 -2.13
N THR A 218 -26.16 -5.41 -2.92
CA THR A 218 -26.15 -5.24 -4.39
C THR A 218 -26.25 -6.60 -5.08
N SER A 219 -26.88 -7.59 -4.43
CA SER A 219 -27.21 -8.89 -5.02
C SER A 219 -28.26 -8.83 -6.14
N GLY A 220 -28.23 -7.81 -6.99
CA GLY A 220 -29.22 -7.60 -8.05
C GLY A 220 -28.76 -6.83 -9.29
N ILE A 221 -27.46 -6.53 -9.47
CA ILE A 221 -26.99 -5.74 -10.64
C ILE A 221 -26.08 -6.53 -11.59
N TYR A 222 -25.76 -7.79 -11.27
CA TYR A 222 -25.17 -8.71 -12.25
C TYR A 222 -25.86 -10.07 -12.12
N GLY A 223 -27.05 -10.14 -12.73
CA GLY A 223 -27.74 -11.36 -13.15
C GLY A 223 -27.96 -11.29 -14.65
#